data_AF-A0A444X443-F1
#
_entry.id   AF-A0A444X443-F1
#
_cell.length_a   1.000
_cell.length_b   1.000
_cell.length_c   1.000
_cell.angle_alpha   90.00
_cell.angle_beta   90.00
_cell.angle_gamma   90.00
#
_symmetry.space_group_name_H-M   'P 1'
#
loop_
_entity.id
_entity.type
_entity.pdbx_description
1 polymer ?
#
loop_
_entity_poly.entity_id
_entity_poly.type
_entity_poly.pdbx_seq_one_letter_code
_entity_poly.pdbx_strand_id
1 'polypeptide(L)'
;MRKRLVRKAFDMILGISMSDNREVLFLVDPIDEVAIQNLKSYKEKKFVDISKEDLDLGDKNEEREKEMKQEFGQTCDRIKKYLWDKVINVQISNRLSSSPCVLVSGKFSWFANMERWIFLSIIYLMTNFEDFT
;
A
#
# COMPACT_ATOMS: atom_id res chain seq x y z
N MET A 1 -1.93 -6.75 16.79
CA MET A 1 -2.19 -6.12 15.48
C MET A 1 -1.09 -6.33 14.43
N ARG A 2 0.22 -6.20 14.77
CA ARG A 2 1.34 -6.40 13.81
C ARG A 2 1.27 -7.69 12.97
N LYS A 3 0.98 -8.85 13.59
CA LYS A 3 0.85 -10.13 12.86
C LYS A 3 -0.30 -10.17 11.83
N ARG A 4 -1.32 -9.32 11.97
CA ARG A 4 -2.43 -9.22 10.99
C ARG A 4 -2.05 -8.32 9.82
N LEU A 5 -1.32 -7.23 10.07
CA LEU A 5 -0.80 -6.34 9.02
C LEU A 5 0.23 -7.04 8.13
N VAL A 6 1.18 -7.76 8.73
CA VAL A 6 2.19 -8.52 7.98
C VAL A 6 1.54 -9.59 7.10
N ARG A 7 0.50 -10.28 7.60
CA ARG A 7 -0.27 -11.24 6.79
C ARG A 7 -0.98 -10.60 5.61
N LYS A 8 -1.61 -9.44 5.80
CA LYS A 8 -2.28 -8.70 4.71
C LYS A 8 -1.29 -8.26 3.62
N ALA A 9 -0.10 -7.80 4.01
CA ALA A 9 0.96 -7.47 3.06
C ALA A 9 1.43 -8.72 2.30
N PHE A 10 1.57 -9.85 2.99
CA PHE A 10 1.96 -11.12 2.36
C PHE A 10 0.89 -11.63 1.39
N ASP A 11 -0.40 -11.54 1.74
CA ASP A 11 -1.52 -11.93 0.87
C ASP A 11 -1.62 -11.06 -0.38
N MET A 12 -1.27 -9.77 -0.28
CA MET A 12 -1.22 -8.85 -1.42
C MET A 12 -0.10 -9.25 -2.39
N ILE A 13 1.07 -9.61 -1.86
CA ILE A 13 2.21 -10.10 -2.65
C ILE A 13 1.89 -11.43 -3.32
N LEU A 14 1.30 -12.37 -2.57
CA LEU A 14 0.84 -13.65 -3.11
C LEU A 14 -0.23 -13.46 -4.18
N GLY A 15 -1.20 -12.57 -3.95
CA GLY A 15 -2.25 -12.25 -4.92
C GLY A 15 -1.68 -11.81 -6.28
N ILE A 16 -0.71 -10.89 -6.26
CA ILE A 16 -0.10 -10.35 -7.48
C ILE A 16 0.85 -11.36 -8.14
N SER A 17 1.62 -12.10 -7.35
CA SER A 17 2.61 -13.05 -7.88
C SER A 17 1.94 -14.27 -8.51
N MET A 18 0.87 -14.77 -7.90
CA MET A 18 0.15 -15.97 -8.37
C MET A 18 -0.74 -15.69 -9.59
N SER A 19 -1.27 -14.47 -9.76
CA SER A 19 -2.15 -14.15 -10.89
C SER A 19 -1.37 -13.85 -12.18
N ASP A 20 -0.29 -13.08 -12.10
CA ASP A 20 0.31 -12.44 -13.28
C ASP A 20 1.73 -12.92 -13.58
N ASN A 21 2.24 -13.92 -12.84
CA ASN A 21 3.62 -14.41 -12.93
C ASN A 21 4.66 -13.27 -12.83
N ARG A 22 4.39 -12.28 -11.96
CA ARG A 22 5.25 -11.11 -11.73
C ARG A 22 6.18 -11.36 -10.56
N GLU A 23 7.43 -10.93 -10.74
CA GLU A 23 8.42 -10.91 -9.66
C GLU A 23 8.19 -9.71 -8.75
N VAL A 24 8.27 -9.93 -7.43
CA VAL A 24 8.13 -8.90 -6.41
C VAL A 24 9.47 -8.70 -5.72
N LEU A 25 9.97 -7.46 -5.76
CA LEU A 25 11.20 -7.07 -5.09
C LEU A 25 10.89 -6.65 -3.64
N PHE A 26 11.58 -7.26 -2.67
CA PHE A 26 11.50 -6.87 -1.28
C PHE A 26 12.59 -5.87 -0.94
N LEU A 27 12.18 -4.68 -0.51
CA LEU A 27 13.07 -3.68 0.07
C LEU A 27 12.96 -3.79 1.58
N VAL A 28 14.07 -4.14 2.23
CA VAL A 28 14.09 -4.42 3.68
C VAL A 28 14.64 -3.22 4.44
N ASP A 29 15.53 -2.45 3.81
CA ASP A 29 16.21 -1.34 4.45
C ASP A 29 15.47 -0.01 4.22
N PRO A 30 15.48 0.90 5.20
CA PRO A 30 14.85 2.22 5.08
C PRO A 30 15.38 3.04 3.90
N ILE A 31 16.67 2.87 3.57
CA ILE A 31 17.33 3.64 2.53
C ILE A 31 16.93 3.21 1.12
N ASP A 32 16.54 1.94 0.95
CA ASP A 32 16.12 1.38 -0.33
C ASP A 32 14.93 2.14 -0.90
N GLU A 33 13.99 2.51 -0.04
CA GLU A 33 12.76 3.18 -0.41
C GLU A 33 13.03 4.60 -0.95
N VAL A 34 13.99 5.31 -0.34
CA VAL A 34 14.49 6.61 -0.84
C VAL A 34 15.24 6.42 -2.16
N ALA A 35 16.07 5.38 -2.26
CA ALA A 35 16.87 5.10 -3.45
C ALA A 35 15.99 4.79 -4.67
N ILE A 36 14.96 3.95 -4.52
CA ILE A 36 14.04 3.59 -5.61
C ILE A 36 13.18 4.77 -6.04
N GLN A 37 12.72 5.61 -5.11
CA GLN A 37 12.02 6.85 -5.45
C GLN A 37 12.86 7.77 -6.33
N ASN A 38 14.16 7.87 -6.07
CA ASN A 38 15.08 8.69 -6.85
C ASN A 38 15.44 8.05 -8.20
N LEU A 39 15.58 6.73 -8.25
CA LEU A 39 15.97 6.00 -9.46
C LEU A 39 14.87 6.02 -10.53
N LYS A 40 13.58 5.99 -10.15
CA LYS A 40 12.36 6.01 -10.98
C LYS A 40 12.20 4.84 -11.98
N SER A 41 13.25 4.49 -12.71
CA SER A 41 13.28 3.39 -13.67
C SER A 41 14.68 2.78 -13.78
N TYR A 42 14.73 1.47 -14.02
CA TYR A 42 15.97 0.76 -14.27
C TYR A 42 15.81 -0.12 -15.51
N LYS A 43 16.73 -0.01 -16.48
CA LYS A 43 16.70 -0.77 -17.75
C LYS A 43 15.30 -0.76 -18.39
N GLU A 44 14.74 0.44 -18.55
CA GLU A 44 13.40 0.70 -19.13
C GLU A 44 12.20 0.16 -18.32
N LYS A 45 12.44 -0.55 -17.21
CA LYS A 45 11.38 -0.97 -16.29
C LYS A 45 11.12 0.13 -15.27
N LYS A 46 9.88 0.58 -15.19
CA LYS A 46 9.42 1.51 -14.13
C LYS A 46 9.13 0.73 -12.85
N PHE A 47 9.55 1.27 -11.72
CA PHE A 47 9.17 0.71 -10.43
C PHE A 47 7.74 1.12 -10.09
N VAL A 48 6.94 0.15 -9.68
CA VAL A 48 5.57 0.36 -9.22
C VAL A 48 5.49 -0.21 -7.82
N ASP A 49 5.04 0.62 -6.87
CA ASP A 49 4.80 0.15 -5.52
C ASP A 49 3.42 -0.51 -5.43
N ILE A 50 3.43 -1.71 -4.86
CA ILE A 50 2.26 -2.55 -4.60
C ILE A 50 1.36 -1.95 -3.50
N SER A 51 1.96 -1.18 -2.59
CA SER A 51 1.30 -0.56 -1.42
C SER A 51 0.58 0.75 -1.74
N LYS A 52 0.68 1.23 -3.00
CA LYS A 52 0.05 2.46 -3.49
C LYS A 52 -1.22 2.20 -4.28
N GLU A 53 -2.08 3.21 -4.30
CA GLU A 53 -3.36 3.17 -5.03
C GLU A 53 -3.17 2.93 -6.53
N ASP A 54 -2.07 3.45 -7.12
CA ASP A 54 -1.78 3.45 -8.57
C ASP A 54 -1.26 2.13 -9.15
N LEU A 55 -1.58 1.01 -8.53
CA LEU A 55 -1.17 -0.30 -9.04
C LEU A 55 -2.08 -0.68 -10.22
N ASP A 56 -1.61 -0.41 -11.44
CA ASP A 56 -2.23 -0.92 -12.66
C ASP A 56 -1.63 -2.29 -13.01
N LEU A 57 -2.40 -3.35 -12.78
CA LEU A 57 -2.02 -4.71 -13.10
C LEU A 57 -2.32 -5.07 -14.57
N GLY A 58 -2.88 -4.19 -15.40
CA GLY A 58 -3.04 -4.44 -16.83
C GLY A 58 -4.07 -5.53 -17.22
N ASP A 59 -4.45 -6.43 -16.31
CA ASP A 59 -5.55 -7.39 -16.46
C ASP A 59 -6.90 -6.72 -16.16
N LYS A 60 -7.27 -5.75 -17.00
CA LYS A 60 -8.57 -5.11 -16.94
C LYS A 60 -9.60 -5.96 -17.67
N ASN A 61 -10.16 -6.95 -16.99
CA ASN A 61 -11.46 -7.48 -17.38
C ASN A 61 -12.54 -6.45 -16.98
N GLU A 62 -12.67 -5.39 -17.79
CA GLU A 62 -13.46 -4.20 -17.47
C GLU A 62 -14.93 -4.48 -17.16
N GLU A 63 -15.50 -5.55 -17.73
CA GLU A 63 -16.88 -5.99 -17.46
C GLU A 63 -17.05 -6.45 -16.01
N ARG A 64 -16.18 -7.34 -15.53
CA ARG A 64 -16.23 -7.85 -14.15
C ARG A 64 -15.98 -6.75 -13.11
N GLU A 65 -15.10 -5.79 -13.41
CA GLU A 65 -14.89 -4.66 -12.51
C GLU A 65 -16.12 -3.76 -12.40
N LYS A 66 -16.83 -3.52 -13.51
CA LYS A 66 -18.05 -2.70 -13.52
C LYS A 66 -19.18 -3.38 -12.76
N GLU A 67 -19.35 -4.69 -12.95
CA GLU A 67 -20.33 -5.51 -12.22
C GLU A 67 -20.06 -5.48 -10.71
N MET A 68 -18.82 -5.75 -10.28
CA MET A 68 -18.46 -5.70 -8.86
C MET A 68 -18.61 -4.29 -8.28
N LYS A 69 -18.23 -3.24 -9.01
CA LYS A 69 -18.41 -1.84 -8.55
C LYS A 69 -19.89 -1.49 -8.38
N GLN A 70 -20.79 -2.00 -9.22
CA GLN A 70 -22.22 -1.81 -9.06
C GLN A 70 -22.78 -2.59 -7.88
N GLU A 71 -22.41 -3.87 -7.74
CA GLU A 71 -22.93 -4.74 -6.69
C GLU A 71 -22.44 -4.31 -5.29
N PHE A 72 -21.15 -4.01 -5.14
CA PHE A 72 -20.56 -3.67 -3.85
C PHE A 72 -20.46 -2.16 -3.59
N GLY A 73 -20.86 -1.30 -4.53
CA GLY A 73 -20.82 0.16 -4.37
C GLY A 73 -21.58 0.65 -3.12
N GLN A 74 -22.79 0.12 -2.91
CA GLN A 74 -23.59 0.44 -1.70
C GLN A 74 -22.88 0.01 -0.41
N THR A 75 -22.15 -1.10 -0.45
CA THR A 75 -21.39 -1.60 0.70
C THR A 75 -20.18 -0.72 0.98
N CYS A 76 -19.46 -0.27 -0.05
CA CYS A 76 -18.35 0.68 0.07
C CYS A 76 -18.81 2.00 0.71
N ASP A 77 -19.96 2.54 0.28
CA ASP A 77 -20.51 3.77 0.85
C ASP A 77 -20.91 3.61 2.31
N ARG A 78 -21.50 2.48 2.69
CA ARG A 78 -21.82 2.17 4.09
C ARG A 78 -20.55 2.11 4.92
N ILE A 79 -19.51 1.45 4.44
CA ILE A 79 -18.23 1.34 5.14
C ILE A 79 -17.58 2.73 5.30
N LYS A 80 -17.62 3.57 4.26
CA LYS A 80 -17.10 4.95 4.33
C LYS A 80 -17.85 5.78 5.37
N LYS A 81 -19.18 5.65 5.45
CA LYS A 81 -19.99 6.31 6.49
C LYS A 81 -19.63 5.85 7.90
N TYR A 82 -19.32 4.58 8.11
CA TYR A 82 -18.91 4.08 9.43
C TYR A 82 -17.49 4.51 9.82
N LEU A 83 -16.58 4.60 8.85
CA LEU A 83 -15.18 4.97 9.10
C LEU A 83 -14.97 6.48 9.21
N TRP A 84 -15.95 7.29 8.80
CA TRP A 84 -15.92 8.76 8.88
C TRP A 84 -14.59 9.32 8.36
N ASP A 85 -13.88 10.10 9.17
CA ASP A 85 -12.64 10.80 8.78
C ASP A 85 -11.39 9.91 8.83
N LYS A 86 -11.53 8.62 9.14
CA LYS A 86 -10.37 7.72 9.22
C LYS A 86 -9.89 7.24 7.84
N VAL A 87 -10.71 7.35 6.80
CA VAL A 87 -10.38 6.88 5.44
C VAL A 87 -10.79 7.91 4.39
N ILE A 88 -9.93 8.13 3.41
CA ILE A 88 -10.16 9.07 2.31
C ILE A 88 -11.18 8.48 1.32
N ASN A 89 -10.98 7.22 0.94
CA ASN A 89 -11.82 6.52 -0.03
C ASN A 89 -11.87 5.01 0.23
N VAL A 90 -12.95 4.37 -0.22
CA VAL A 90 -13.13 2.92 -0.15
C VAL A 90 -13.44 2.43 -1.56
N GLN A 91 -12.60 1.56 -2.09
CA GLN A 91 -12.75 0.98 -3.42
C GLN A 91 -12.53 -0.52 -3.37
N ILE A 92 -13.15 -1.23 -4.31
CA ILE A 92 -12.92 -2.66 -4.51
C ILE A 92 -11.58 -2.83 -5.22
N SER A 93 -10.82 -3.83 -4.79
CA SER A 93 -9.53 -4.13 -5.40
C SER A 93 -9.39 -5.59 -5.77
N ASN A 94 -8.79 -5.84 -6.93
CA ASN A 94 -8.54 -7.18 -7.46
C ASN A 94 -7.16 -7.73 -7.04
N ARG A 95 -6.40 -6.98 -6.25
CA ARG A 95 -5.01 -7.32 -5.83
C ARG A 95 -4.93 -8.26 -4.63
N LEU A 96 -6.06 -8.75 -4.11
CA LEU A 96 -6.14 -9.56 -2.89
C LEU A 96 -6.61 -10.98 -3.24
N SER A 97 -5.96 -11.98 -2.63
CA SER A 97 -6.35 -13.38 -2.78
C SER A 97 -7.24 -13.86 -1.64
N SER A 98 -6.69 -13.96 -0.42
CA SER A 98 -7.37 -14.54 0.75
C SER A 98 -7.81 -13.50 1.79
N SER A 99 -7.21 -12.30 1.76
CA SER A 99 -7.48 -11.24 2.73
C SER A 99 -8.72 -10.41 2.36
N PRO A 100 -9.62 -10.08 3.31
CA PRO A 100 -10.89 -9.41 3.02
C PRO A 100 -10.77 -7.92 2.71
N CYS A 101 -9.72 -7.25 3.20
CA CYS A 101 -9.46 -5.84 2.92
C CYS A 101 -8.00 -5.48 3.23
N VAL A 102 -7.49 -4.46 2.55
CA VAL A 102 -6.14 -3.91 2.75
C VAL A 102 -6.20 -2.38 2.82
N LEU A 103 -5.32 -1.77 3.62
CA LEU A 103 -5.15 -0.32 3.64
C LEU A 103 -4.03 0.03 2.67
N VAL A 104 -4.27 1.03 1.84
CA VAL A 104 -3.38 1.45 0.76
C VAL A 104 -3.06 2.92 0.96
N SER A 105 -1.81 3.31 0.70
CA SER A 105 -1.40 4.71 0.76
C SER A 105 -1.77 5.44 -0.54
N GLY A 106 -2.05 6.74 -0.44
CA GLY A 106 -2.29 7.60 -1.61
C GLY A 106 -1.05 7.70 -2.50
N LYS A 107 -1.24 8.03 -3.78
CA LYS A 107 -0.16 8.05 -4.80
C LYS A 107 1.06 8.89 -4.38
N PHE A 108 0.82 10.05 -3.76
CA PHE A 108 1.83 11.01 -3.33
C PHE A 108 2.12 10.96 -1.82
N SER A 109 1.46 10.08 -1.08
CA SER A 109 1.72 9.92 0.34
C SER A 109 3.08 9.25 0.57
N TRP A 110 3.67 9.53 1.73
CA TRP A 110 4.82 8.78 2.20
C TRP A 110 4.43 7.32 2.37
N PHE A 111 5.41 6.44 2.16
CA PHE A 111 5.17 5.03 2.39
C PHE A 111 5.07 4.76 3.88
N ALA A 112 4.27 3.77 4.27
CA ALA A 112 4.06 3.43 5.68
C ALA A 112 5.37 3.06 6.41
N ASN A 113 6.35 2.50 5.66
CA ASN A 113 7.68 2.22 6.20
C ASN A 113 8.50 3.51 6.41
N MET A 114 8.56 4.42 5.43
CA MET A 114 9.14 5.76 5.62
C MET A 114 8.51 6.53 6.80
N GLU A 115 7.17 6.58 6.90
CA GLU A 115 6.48 7.28 7.99
C GLU A 115 6.96 6.77 9.35
N ARG A 116 7.08 5.45 9.49
CA ARG A 116 7.58 4.81 10.70
C ARG A 116 9.01 5.25 11.02
N TRP A 117 9.89 5.27 10.03
CA TRP A 117 11.31 5.63 10.23
C TRP A 117 11.49 7.11 10.58
N ILE A 118 10.75 8.00 9.90
CA ILE A 118 10.78 9.44 10.18
C ILE A 118 10.23 9.71 11.58
N PHE A 119 9.14 9.04 11.98
CA PHE A 119 8.60 9.21 13.32
C PHE A 119 9.57 8.73 14.41
N LEU A 120 10.24 7.59 14.17
CA LEU A 120 11.29 7.07 15.06
C LEU A 120 12.48 8.03 15.17
N SER A 121 12.95 8.60 14.05
CA SER A 121 14.08 9.52 14.07
C SER A 121 13.75 10.84 14.76
N ILE A 122 12.53 11.37 14.57
CA ILE A 122 12.05 12.57 15.27
C ILE A 122 11.98 12.32 16.78
N ILE A 123 11.39 11.21 17.22
CA ILE A 123 11.33 10.86 18.64
C ILE A 123 12.75 10.73 19.21
N TYR A 124 13.65 10.03 18.52
CA TYR A 124 15.03 9.89 18.96
C TYR A 124 15.71 11.25 19.14
N LEU A 125 15.55 12.16 18.16
CA LEU A 125 16.11 13.50 18.27
C LEU A 125 15.52 14.27 19.44
N MET A 126 14.19 14.23 19.65
CA MET A 126 13.54 14.92 20.77
C MET A 126 13.98 14.37 22.13
N THR A 127 14.11 13.05 22.26
CA THR A 127 14.48 12.39 23.53
C THR A 127 15.95 12.68 23.89
N ASN A 128 16.84 12.76 22.90
CA ASN A 128 18.26 13.07 23.13
C ASN A 128 18.58 14.58 23.08
N PHE A 129 17.59 15.43 22.79
CA PHE A 129 17.77 16.89 22.85
C PHE A 129 17.64 17.43 24.27
N GLU A 130 16.86 16.75 25.13
CA GLU A 130 16.73 17.10 26.55
C GLU A 130 18.03 16.90 27.33
N ASP A 131 18.99 16.13 26.81
CA ASP A 131 20.33 15.97 27.42
C ASP A 131 21.32 17.10 27.07
N PHE A 132 20.91 18.10 26.26
CA PHE A 132 21.77 19.19 25.79
C PHE A 132 21.41 20.59 26.35
N THR A 133 20.41 20.70 27.23
CA THR A 133 20.05 21.94 27.95
C THR A 133 20.11 21.73 29.46
#